data_AF-A0A8I0HM13-F1
#
_entry.id   AF-A0A8I0HM13-F1
#
_cell.length_a   1.000
_cell.length_b   1.000
_cell.length_c   1.000
_cell.angle_alpha   90.00
_cell.angle_beta   90.00
_cell.angle_gamma   90.00
#
_symmetry.space_group_name_H-M   'P 1'
#
loop_
_entity.id
_entity.type
_entity.pdbx_description
1 polymer ?
#
loop_
_entity_poly.entity_id
_entity_poly.type
_entity_poly.pdbx_seq_one_letter_code
_entity_poly.pdbx_strand_id
1 'polypeptide(L)'
;MVNPARLIASLTTAALGSAALVSATLPVAHAGDMGDCPATVIVAARGNDASETVNPVRYSEESDAVSNGWEGLNIRAFLQYAEQRHLDQHGESLLRDIPVLGLSGEYHPADIPIPEITDGAGLIDVLPRAGEVITSTVDGFRRTIDVGIPGARLAIEDYEAATGCAPRYILIGYSLGASMLSLQEDWLAQKGQLGGTFYFGAGHQSPGDPAAVGATVNGGILGRLPSNSLDTARTPNRMIYCIPHDFACDFTPTAVQVGLDEGTQGPHARYFLHPDTEPHSAEVADRFSSWLG
;
A
#
# COMPACT_ATOMS: atom_id res chain seq x y z
N MET A 1 -38.32 -1.21 72.97
CA MET A 1 -38.10 -2.17 71.86
C MET A 1 -39.42 -2.90 71.61
N VAL A 2 -39.68 -3.23 70.34
CA VAL A 2 -40.93 -3.78 69.74
C VAL A 2 -41.90 -2.73 69.14
N ASN A 3 -41.58 -2.37 67.90
CA ASN A 3 -42.39 -2.36 66.67
C ASN A 3 -43.76 -1.63 66.61
N PRO A 4 -43.87 -0.60 65.75
CA PRO A 4 -45.01 -0.39 64.84
C PRO A 4 -44.48 -0.36 63.39
N ALA A 5 -45.19 -0.63 62.31
CA ALA A 5 -46.61 -0.57 62.01
C ALA A 5 -46.90 -1.48 60.81
N ARG A 6 -48.13 -2.01 60.76
CA ARG A 6 -48.72 -2.67 59.60
C ARG A 6 -49.40 -1.65 58.68
N LEU A 7 -49.23 -1.93 57.38
CA LEU A 7 -49.94 -1.49 56.18
C LEU A 7 -51.24 -0.69 56.34
N ILE A 8 -51.32 0.43 55.61
CA ILE A 8 -52.55 0.88 54.95
C ILE A 8 -52.21 1.11 53.47
N ALA A 9 -52.97 0.43 52.60
CA ALA A 9 -52.89 0.53 51.15
C ALA A 9 -53.62 1.80 50.66
N SER A 10 -53.01 2.53 49.73
CA SER A 10 -53.66 3.62 49.00
C SER A 10 -53.54 3.37 47.51
N LEU A 11 -54.68 3.11 46.86
CA LEU A 11 -54.85 3.12 45.42
C LEU A 11 -54.51 4.51 44.89
N THR A 12 -53.62 4.60 43.90
CA THR A 12 -53.46 5.79 43.06
C THR A 12 -53.70 5.40 41.61
N THR A 13 -54.70 6.07 41.04
CA THR A 13 -55.27 5.91 39.72
C THR A 13 -54.28 6.38 38.65
N ALA A 14 -54.10 5.59 37.60
CA ALA A 14 -53.28 5.94 36.44
C ALA A 14 -53.94 7.07 35.64
N ALA A 15 -53.22 8.18 35.44
CA ALA A 15 -53.54 9.19 34.44
C ALA A 15 -52.71 8.93 33.18
N LEU A 16 -53.35 8.51 32.10
CA LEU A 16 -52.75 8.43 30.76
C LEU A 16 -52.57 9.85 30.22
N GLY A 17 -51.32 10.34 30.27
CA GLY A 17 -50.91 11.56 29.58
C GLY A 17 -50.46 11.23 28.16
N SER A 18 -51.20 11.72 27.15
CA SER A 18 -50.80 11.66 25.75
C SER A 18 -49.59 12.55 25.50
N ALA A 19 -48.42 11.97 25.26
CA ALA A 19 -47.24 12.69 24.80
C ALA A 19 -47.38 13.01 23.31
N ALA A 20 -47.53 14.29 22.97
CA ALA A 20 -47.40 14.77 21.60
C ALA A 20 -45.92 14.66 21.18
N LEU A 21 -45.63 13.84 20.17
CA LEU A 21 -44.31 13.75 19.54
C LEU A 21 -44.07 15.03 18.74
N VAL A 22 -43.24 15.92 19.28
CA VAL A 22 -42.65 17.02 18.51
C VAL A 22 -41.56 16.42 17.64
N SER A 23 -41.82 16.29 16.33
CA SER A 23 -40.79 15.96 15.35
C SER A 23 -39.76 17.09 15.30
N ALA A 24 -38.64 16.91 16.00
CA ALA A 24 -37.47 17.75 15.81
C ALA A 24 -36.91 17.47 14.42
N THR A 25 -37.15 18.36 13.46
CA THR A 25 -36.43 18.38 12.18
C THR A 25 -35.01 18.83 12.48
N LEU A 26 -34.11 17.86 12.69
CA LEU A 26 -32.68 18.14 12.71
C LEU A 26 -32.28 18.73 11.36
N PRO A 27 -31.39 19.73 11.32
CA PRO A 27 -30.84 20.22 10.06
C PRO A 27 -30.14 19.04 9.37
N VAL A 28 -30.60 18.71 8.17
CA VAL A 28 -29.89 17.78 7.28
C VAL A 28 -28.53 18.42 7.02
N ALA A 29 -27.47 17.78 7.51
CA ALA A 29 -26.11 18.08 7.10
C ALA A 29 -26.11 18.05 5.57
N HIS A 30 -25.85 19.20 4.94
CA HIS A 30 -25.60 19.22 3.51
C HIS A 30 -24.32 18.42 3.31
N ALA A 31 -24.45 17.27 2.63
CA ALA A 31 -23.31 16.70 1.95
C ALA A 31 -22.74 17.84 1.09
N GLY A 32 -21.54 18.32 1.41
CA GLY A 32 -20.80 19.15 0.47
C GLY A 32 -20.74 18.41 -0.85
N ASP A 33 -20.84 19.13 -1.98
CA ASP A 33 -20.81 18.58 -3.34
C ASP A 33 -19.96 17.31 -3.37
N MET A 34 -20.62 16.15 -3.44
CA MET A 34 -19.95 14.90 -3.74
C MET A 34 -19.46 15.07 -5.17
N GLY A 35 -18.19 15.47 -5.33
CA GLY A 35 -17.50 15.24 -6.59
C GLY A 35 -17.71 13.79 -7.00
N ASP A 36 -17.89 13.55 -8.30
CA ASP A 36 -18.13 12.20 -8.82
C ASP A 36 -17.08 11.23 -8.25
N CYS A 37 -17.54 10.08 -7.74
CA CYS A 37 -16.64 9.10 -7.16
C CYS A 37 -15.63 8.63 -8.22
N PRO A 38 -14.32 8.64 -7.90
CA PRO A 38 -13.32 8.20 -8.86
C PRO A 38 -13.58 6.73 -9.21
N ALA A 39 -13.45 6.39 -10.49
CA ALA A 39 -13.58 5.00 -10.91
C ALA A 39 -12.43 4.14 -10.34
N THR A 40 -11.23 4.74 -10.24
CA THR A 40 -10.01 4.09 -9.79
C THR A 40 -9.24 5.00 -8.83
N VAL A 41 -8.65 4.41 -7.79
CA VAL A 41 -7.68 5.06 -6.89
C VAL A 41 -6.41 4.23 -6.84
N ILE A 42 -5.26 4.90 -6.86
CA ILE A 42 -3.96 4.27 -6.63
C ILE A 42 -3.68 4.28 -5.14
N VAL A 43 -3.35 3.12 -4.56
CA VAL A 43 -2.86 3.01 -3.17
C VAL A 43 -1.36 2.75 -3.22
N ALA A 44 -0.58 3.65 -2.66
CA ALA A 44 0.87 3.65 -2.72
C ALA A 44 1.52 3.33 -1.36
N ALA A 45 2.37 2.31 -1.31
CA ALA A 45 3.14 1.96 -0.10
C ALA A 45 4.65 2.03 -0.36
N ARG A 46 5.31 2.99 0.29
CA ARG A 46 6.76 3.22 0.18
C ARG A 46 7.60 2.08 0.77
N GLY A 47 8.89 2.10 0.48
CA GLY A 47 9.91 1.22 1.06
C GLY A 47 10.13 1.49 2.53
N ASN A 48 11.25 1.03 3.09
CA ASN A 48 11.58 1.19 4.51
C ASN A 48 12.18 2.58 4.83
N ASP A 49 11.39 3.62 4.58
CA ASP A 49 11.84 5.02 4.56
C ASP A 49 10.98 5.89 5.49
N ALA A 50 11.00 5.58 6.80
CA ALA A 50 10.24 6.32 7.81
C ALA A 50 10.60 7.81 7.91
N SER A 51 11.81 8.19 7.51
CA SER A 51 12.29 9.58 7.54
C SER A 51 12.01 10.35 6.26
N GLU A 52 11.37 9.73 5.26
CA GLU A 52 11.11 10.41 4.00
C GLU A 52 10.15 11.60 4.20
N THR A 53 10.42 12.70 3.48
CA THR A 53 9.61 13.91 3.56
C THR A 53 8.28 13.73 2.83
N VAL A 54 7.19 13.99 3.54
CA VAL A 54 5.84 14.04 2.96
C VAL A 54 5.77 15.21 1.99
N ASN A 55 5.48 14.91 0.72
CA ASN A 55 5.45 15.93 -0.33
C ASN A 55 4.26 15.65 -1.27
N PRO A 56 3.12 16.33 -1.06
CA PRO A 56 1.95 16.24 -1.92
C PRO A 56 2.29 16.53 -3.39
N VAL A 57 1.77 15.71 -4.30
CA VAL A 57 2.01 15.84 -5.75
C VAL A 57 0.71 15.91 -6.51
N ARG A 58 0.62 16.88 -7.43
CA ARG A 58 -0.33 16.85 -8.54
C ARG A 58 0.37 16.15 -9.70
N TYR A 59 -0.13 14.98 -10.11
CA TYR A 59 0.51 14.18 -11.15
C TYR A 59 0.15 14.64 -12.56
N SER A 60 -1.03 15.23 -12.74
CA SER A 60 -1.52 15.75 -14.03
C SER A 60 -1.87 17.22 -13.90
N GLU A 61 -1.46 18.04 -14.86
CA GLU A 61 -1.85 19.45 -14.92
C GLU A 61 -3.38 19.64 -15.14
N GLU A 62 -4.04 18.61 -15.69
CA GLU A 62 -5.49 18.57 -15.93
C GLU A 62 -6.28 18.03 -14.73
N SER A 63 -5.60 17.54 -13.69
CA SER A 63 -6.25 17.00 -12.49
C SER A 63 -6.36 18.05 -11.39
N ASP A 64 -7.51 18.11 -10.72
CA ASP A 64 -7.65 18.82 -9.46
C ASP A 64 -7.15 18.00 -8.25
N ALA A 65 -6.94 16.69 -8.41
CA ALA A 65 -6.49 15.81 -7.35
C ALA A 65 -5.00 16.03 -7.02
N VAL A 66 -4.71 16.10 -5.71
CA VAL A 66 -3.35 16.16 -5.16
C VAL A 66 -3.17 14.97 -4.24
N SER A 67 -2.07 14.22 -4.38
CA SER A 67 -1.74 13.13 -3.46
C SER A 67 -1.55 13.63 -2.03
N ASN A 68 -1.71 12.75 -1.06
CA ASN A 68 -1.41 13.08 0.33
C ASN A 68 0.11 13.11 0.63
N GLY A 69 0.96 12.82 -0.36
CA GLY A 69 2.41 12.98 -0.32
C GLY A 69 3.21 11.85 0.32
N TRP A 70 2.56 10.74 0.70
CA TRP A 70 3.16 9.61 1.42
C TRP A 70 3.64 8.45 0.55
N GLU A 71 3.49 8.55 -0.77
CA GLU A 71 3.84 7.50 -1.74
C GLU A 71 5.34 7.16 -1.77
N GLY A 72 6.21 8.09 -1.38
CA GLY A 72 7.66 7.95 -1.42
C GLY A 72 8.28 8.19 -2.80
N LEU A 73 9.60 8.38 -2.81
CA LEU A 73 10.36 8.92 -3.94
C LEU A 73 10.26 8.05 -5.17
N ASN A 74 10.49 6.74 -5.05
CA ASN A 74 10.49 5.83 -6.20
C ASN A 74 9.10 5.66 -6.81
N ILE A 75 8.04 5.60 -6.00
CA ILE A 75 6.66 5.52 -6.51
C ILE A 75 6.27 6.85 -7.19
N ARG A 76 6.64 7.99 -6.59
CA ARG A 76 6.44 9.30 -7.21
C ARG A 76 7.15 9.40 -8.55
N ALA A 77 8.42 9.01 -8.60
CA ALA A 77 9.22 9.02 -9.82
C ALA A 77 8.60 8.12 -10.90
N PHE A 78 8.12 6.93 -10.52
CA PHE A 78 7.38 6.05 -11.44
C PHE A 78 6.13 6.72 -12.01
N LEU A 79 5.26 7.26 -11.14
CA LEU A 79 4.00 7.85 -11.56
C LEU A 79 4.21 9.08 -12.46
N GLN A 80 5.20 9.92 -12.15
CA GLN A 80 5.61 11.03 -13.02
C GLN A 80 6.13 10.55 -14.38
N TYR A 81 6.96 9.50 -14.38
CA TYR A 81 7.47 8.92 -15.61
C TYR A 81 6.34 8.31 -16.47
N ALA A 82 5.42 7.56 -15.85
CA ALA A 82 4.29 6.97 -16.55
C ALA A 82 3.34 8.01 -17.14
N GLU A 83 3.02 9.07 -16.38
CA GLU A 83 2.24 10.22 -16.88
C GLU A 83 2.90 10.87 -18.09
N GLN A 84 4.16 11.31 -17.94
CA GLN A 84 4.86 12.02 -19.01
C GLN A 84 4.97 11.15 -20.26
N ARG A 85 5.33 9.88 -20.08
CA ARG A 85 5.47 8.94 -21.19
C ARG A 85 4.15 8.69 -21.91
N HIS A 86 3.05 8.57 -21.18
CA HIS A 86 1.73 8.40 -21.78
C HIS A 86 1.30 9.67 -22.53
N LEU A 87 1.51 10.84 -21.93
CA LEU A 87 1.23 12.13 -22.56
C LEU A 87 2.03 12.30 -23.86
N ASP A 88 3.31 11.96 -23.88
CA ASP A 88 4.16 12.04 -25.07
C ASP A 88 3.68 11.09 -26.19
N GLN A 89 3.15 9.92 -25.84
CA GLN A 89 2.72 8.91 -26.80
C GLN A 89 1.29 9.12 -27.32
N HIS A 90 0.39 9.60 -26.47
CA HIS A 90 -1.05 9.61 -26.72
C HIS A 90 -1.66 11.01 -26.76
N GLY A 91 -0.96 12.02 -26.23
CA GLY A 91 -1.44 13.40 -26.18
C GLY A 91 -2.54 13.64 -25.14
N GLU A 92 -2.77 12.68 -24.24
CA GLU A 92 -3.78 12.75 -23.17
C GLU A 92 -3.12 12.41 -21.83
N SER A 93 -3.65 13.00 -20.75
CA SER A 93 -3.15 12.75 -19.39
C SER A 93 -3.63 11.38 -18.87
N LEU A 94 -2.69 10.57 -18.39
CA LEU A 94 -2.96 9.23 -17.83
C LEU A 94 -3.63 9.32 -16.46
N LEU A 95 -3.16 10.26 -15.62
CA LEU A 95 -3.52 10.36 -14.20
C LEU A 95 -4.52 11.49 -13.92
N ARG A 96 -5.18 12.04 -14.95
CA ARG A 96 -6.15 13.14 -14.82
C ARG A 96 -7.21 12.88 -13.75
N ASP A 97 -7.83 11.70 -13.80
CA ASP A 97 -9.00 11.35 -12.98
C ASP A 97 -8.68 10.28 -11.92
N ILE A 98 -7.40 10.12 -11.57
CA ILE A 98 -6.91 9.02 -10.71
C ILE A 98 -6.24 9.57 -9.44
N PRO A 99 -6.97 9.63 -8.32
CA PRO A 99 -6.38 9.99 -7.04
C PRO A 99 -5.30 9.00 -6.59
N VAL A 100 -4.26 9.52 -5.93
CA VAL A 100 -3.17 8.73 -5.35
C VAL A 100 -3.20 8.85 -3.82
N LEU A 101 -3.48 7.74 -3.15
CA LEU A 101 -3.48 7.59 -1.70
C LEU A 101 -2.19 6.91 -1.24
N GLY A 102 -1.21 7.69 -0.76
CA GLY A 102 -0.04 7.16 -0.08
C GLY A 102 -0.38 6.67 1.33
N LEU A 103 0.14 5.51 1.73
CA LEU A 103 -0.03 5.01 3.09
C LEU A 103 0.82 5.85 4.06
N SER A 104 0.14 6.63 4.92
CA SER A 104 0.80 7.47 5.92
C SER A 104 1.56 6.65 6.96
N GLY A 105 2.41 7.30 7.77
CA GLY A 105 3.11 6.62 8.87
C GLY A 105 2.20 5.95 9.91
N GLU A 106 0.92 6.34 10.00
CA GLU A 106 -0.08 5.68 10.84
C GLU A 106 -0.46 4.30 10.29
N TYR A 107 -0.60 4.19 8.98
CA TYR A 107 -1.02 2.95 8.30
C TYR A 107 0.16 2.10 7.83
N HIS A 108 1.32 2.71 7.60
CA HIS A 108 2.55 2.07 7.14
C HIS A 108 3.76 2.83 7.74
N PRO A 109 4.21 2.47 8.95
CA PRO A 109 5.31 3.14 9.64
C PRO A 109 6.61 3.09 8.84
N ALA A 110 6.88 1.95 8.21
CA ALA A 110 8.06 1.69 7.38
C ALA A 110 9.39 1.98 8.11
N ASP A 111 9.46 1.56 9.38
CA ASP A 111 10.53 1.86 10.33
C ASP A 111 11.26 0.58 10.80
N ILE A 112 11.47 -0.37 9.89
CA ILE A 112 12.25 -1.58 10.17
C ILE A 112 13.70 -1.18 10.44
N PRO A 113 14.25 -1.46 11.63
CA PRO A 113 15.66 -1.27 11.90
C PRO A 113 16.43 -2.35 11.13
N ILE A 114 17.14 -1.95 10.08
CA ILE A 114 18.02 -2.86 9.33
C ILE A 114 19.39 -2.84 10.04
N PRO A 115 19.88 -3.98 10.58
CA PRO A 115 21.20 -4.04 11.18
C PRO A 115 22.29 -3.69 10.16
N GLU A 116 23.38 -3.06 10.59
CA GLU A 116 24.57 -2.91 9.74
C GLU A 116 25.13 -4.31 9.42
N ILE A 117 25.04 -4.72 8.16
CA ILE A 117 25.56 -5.98 7.67
C ILE A 117 26.90 -5.68 7.00
N THR A 118 27.97 -6.33 7.45
CA THR A 118 29.35 -6.04 7.00
C THR A 118 29.94 -7.13 6.09
N ASP A 119 29.25 -8.27 5.91
CA ASP A 119 29.63 -9.31 4.95
C ASP A 119 28.42 -9.89 4.19
N GLY A 120 28.58 -10.15 2.89
CA GLY A 120 27.50 -10.64 2.03
C GLY A 120 27.28 -12.16 2.08
N ALA A 121 28.34 -12.92 2.41
CA ALA A 121 28.27 -14.39 2.49
C ALA A 121 27.58 -14.87 3.77
N GLY A 122 27.87 -14.24 4.92
CA GLY A 122 27.19 -14.57 6.18
C GLY A 122 25.72 -14.16 6.16
N LEU A 123 25.37 -13.10 5.43
CA LEU A 123 23.99 -12.65 5.29
C LEU A 123 23.08 -13.70 4.62
N ILE A 124 23.57 -14.42 3.62
CA ILE A 124 22.80 -15.46 2.92
C ILE A 124 22.65 -16.74 3.72
N ASP A 125 23.64 -17.08 4.55
CA ASP A 125 23.54 -18.23 5.45
C ASP A 125 22.61 -17.95 6.65
N VAL A 126 22.48 -16.67 7.01
CA VAL A 126 21.65 -16.22 8.14
C VAL A 126 20.22 -15.89 7.71
N LEU A 127 19.98 -15.19 6.61
CA LEU A 127 18.65 -14.66 6.24
C LEU A 127 17.53 -15.69 6.04
N PRO A 128 17.74 -16.84 5.36
CA PRO A 128 16.71 -17.87 5.23
C PRO A 128 16.33 -18.47 6.60
N ARG A 129 17.29 -18.55 7.53
CA ARG A 129 17.06 -18.94 8.94
C ARG A 129 16.51 -17.78 9.77
N ALA A 130 16.81 -16.56 9.38
CA ALA A 130 16.39 -15.34 10.05
C ALA A 130 15.01 -14.86 9.58
N GLY A 131 14.46 -15.38 8.47
CA GLY A 131 13.02 -15.25 8.19
C GLY A 131 12.16 -15.80 9.32
N GLU A 132 12.64 -16.83 10.03
CA GLU A 132 12.02 -17.35 11.26
C GLU A 132 12.42 -16.58 12.54
N VAL A 133 13.56 -15.89 12.56
CA VAL A 133 14.13 -15.25 13.78
C VAL A 133 13.90 -13.73 13.85
N ILE A 134 14.00 -13.01 12.74
CA ILE A 134 13.77 -11.54 12.61
C ILE A 134 12.32 -11.16 12.90
N THR A 135 11.37 -12.06 12.63
CA THR A 135 9.96 -11.90 13.03
C THR A 135 9.78 -11.80 14.55
N SER A 136 10.79 -12.14 15.35
CA SER A 136 10.66 -12.34 16.79
C SER A 136 11.56 -11.49 17.68
N THR A 137 12.33 -10.49 17.19
CA THR A 137 13.30 -9.81 18.08
C THR A 137 13.53 -8.31 17.88
N VAL A 138 12.97 -7.66 16.85
CA VAL A 138 13.16 -6.21 16.64
C VAL A 138 11.82 -5.47 16.70
N ASP A 139 11.67 -4.54 17.65
CA ASP A 139 10.40 -3.85 17.91
C ASP A 139 9.87 -3.06 16.70
N GLY A 140 10.74 -2.45 15.89
CA GLY A 140 10.33 -1.76 14.66
C GLY A 140 9.89 -2.72 13.53
N PHE A 141 10.48 -3.91 13.43
CA PHE A 141 10.01 -4.96 12.51
C PHE A 141 8.62 -5.45 12.92
N ARG A 142 8.44 -5.75 14.22
CA ARG A 142 7.13 -6.15 14.76
C ARG A 142 6.08 -5.05 14.55
N ARG A 143 6.38 -3.80 14.89
CA ARG A 143 5.48 -2.67 14.67
C ARG A 143 5.10 -2.54 13.19
N THR A 144 6.05 -2.65 12.28
CA THR A 144 5.76 -2.56 10.85
C THR A 144 4.85 -3.69 10.36
N ILE A 145 4.99 -4.92 10.88
CA ILE A 145 4.09 -6.03 10.55
C ILE A 145 2.71 -5.87 11.22
N ASP A 146 2.70 -5.60 12.53
CA ASP A 146 1.49 -5.50 13.36
C ASP A 146 0.62 -4.30 12.96
N VAL A 147 1.23 -3.21 12.50
CA VAL A 147 0.54 -2.01 12.04
C VAL A 147 0.37 -1.99 10.53
N GLY A 148 1.39 -2.34 9.75
CA GLY A 148 1.40 -2.16 8.30
C GLY A 148 0.40 -3.05 7.55
N ILE A 149 0.28 -4.32 7.95
CA ILE A 149 -0.64 -5.27 7.32
C ILE A 149 -2.11 -4.88 7.55
N PRO A 150 -2.58 -4.66 8.79
CA PRO A 150 -3.94 -4.16 8.99
C PRO A 150 -4.08 -2.69 8.55
N GLY A 151 -3.03 -1.89 8.63
CA GLY A 151 -3.04 -0.46 8.33
C GLY A 151 -3.36 -0.16 6.87
N ALA A 152 -2.83 -0.91 5.91
CA ALA A 152 -3.18 -0.74 4.50
C ALA A 152 -4.69 -0.92 4.24
N ARG A 153 -5.31 -1.91 4.90
CA ARG A 153 -6.76 -2.12 4.85
C ARG A 153 -7.50 -0.95 5.48
N LEU A 154 -7.10 -0.55 6.69
CA LEU A 154 -7.73 0.56 7.41
C LEU A 154 -7.65 1.87 6.62
N ALA A 155 -6.53 2.17 5.95
CA ALA A 155 -6.38 3.35 5.11
C ALA A 155 -7.41 3.39 3.96
N ILE A 156 -7.67 2.24 3.35
CA ILE A 156 -8.67 2.10 2.29
C ILE A 156 -10.08 2.27 2.88
N GLU A 157 -10.39 1.60 3.99
CA GLU A 157 -11.69 1.71 4.65
C GLU A 157 -11.97 3.15 5.12
N ASP A 158 -10.97 3.85 5.67
CA ASP A 158 -11.08 5.25 6.08
C ASP A 158 -11.26 6.18 4.88
N TYR A 159 -10.60 5.90 3.75
CA TYR A 159 -10.85 6.62 2.50
C TYR A 159 -12.28 6.44 2.01
N GLU A 160 -12.79 5.21 1.97
CA GLU A 160 -14.18 4.92 1.57
C GLU A 160 -15.18 5.61 2.52
N ALA A 161 -14.92 5.57 3.84
CA ALA A 161 -15.76 6.21 4.83
C ALA A 161 -15.76 7.74 4.73
N ALA A 162 -14.60 8.35 4.48
CA ALA A 162 -14.45 9.81 4.36
C ALA A 162 -15.05 10.36 3.07
N THR A 163 -14.99 9.60 1.98
CA THR A 163 -15.47 10.04 0.65
C THR A 163 -16.88 9.57 0.32
N GLY A 164 -17.36 8.50 0.97
CA GLY A 164 -18.58 7.79 0.57
C GLY A 164 -18.42 6.97 -0.72
N CYS A 165 -17.21 6.87 -1.28
CA CYS A 165 -16.92 6.20 -2.54
C CYS A 165 -16.40 4.77 -2.31
N ALA A 166 -16.58 3.91 -3.33
CA ALA A 166 -16.07 2.54 -3.36
C ALA A 166 -15.41 2.25 -4.72
N PRO A 167 -14.24 2.84 -5.02
CA PRO A 167 -13.57 2.73 -6.30
C PRO A 167 -12.95 1.34 -6.51
N ARG A 168 -12.41 1.10 -7.71
CA ARG A 168 -11.38 0.07 -7.91
C ARG A 168 -10.03 0.60 -7.42
N TYR A 169 -9.18 -0.29 -6.91
CA TYR A 169 -7.88 0.04 -6.38
C TYR A 169 -6.75 -0.58 -7.19
N ILE A 170 -5.81 0.26 -7.60
CA ILE A 170 -4.52 -0.18 -8.14
C ILE A 170 -3.51 -0.10 -7.00
N LEU A 171 -2.90 -1.22 -6.64
CA LEU A 171 -1.89 -1.25 -5.58
C LEU A 171 -0.51 -1.02 -6.17
N ILE A 172 0.21 0.00 -5.71
CA ILE A 172 1.60 0.24 -6.08
C ILE A 172 2.46 0.16 -4.83
N GLY A 173 3.43 -0.73 -4.83
CA GLY A 173 4.31 -0.91 -3.68
C GLY A 173 5.77 -1.02 -4.07
N TYR A 174 6.62 -0.42 -3.26
CA TYR A 174 8.07 -0.47 -3.39
C TYR A 174 8.67 -1.21 -2.20
N SER A 175 9.57 -2.17 -2.47
CA SER A 175 10.33 -2.89 -1.45
C SER A 175 9.44 -3.52 -0.35
N LEU A 176 9.54 -3.04 0.88
CA LEU A 176 8.69 -3.45 1.99
C LEU A 176 7.20 -3.19 1.73
N GLY A 177 6.86 -2.01 1.20
CA GLY A 177 5.47 -1.63 0.90
C GLY A 177 4.83 -2.53 -0.16
N ALA A 178 5.62 -3.03 -1.12
CA ALA A 178 5.18 -4.06 -2.06
C ALA A 178 4.71 -5.32 -1.34
N SER A 179 5.52 -5.80 -0.40
CA SER A 179 5.22 -7.01 0.36
C SER A 179 3.99 -6.82 1.25
N MET A 180 3.81 -5.65 1.85
CA MET A 180 2.63 -5.36 2.68
C MET A 180 1.33 -5.25 1.85
N LEU A 181 1.38 -4.58 0.70
CA LEU A 181 0.20 -4.44 -0.17
C LEU A 181 -0.20 -5.76 -0.83
N SER A 182 0.74 -6.66 -1.14
CA SER A 182 0.42 -7.98 -1.72
C SER A 182 -0.56 -8.79 -0.87
N LEU A 183 -0.51 -8.62 0.46
CA LEU A 183 -1.39 -9.32 1.40
C LEU A 183 -2.84 -8.81 1.37
N GLN A 184 -3.09 -7.68 0.71
CA GLN A 184 -4.44 -7.09 0.58
C GLN A 184 -5.15 -7.51 -0.70
N GLU A 185 -4.46 -8.17 -1.64
CA GLU A 185 -5.01 -8.57 -2.93
C GLU A 185 -6.27 -9.43 -2.77
N ASP A 186 -6.23 -10.45 -1.91
CA ASP A 186 -7.36 -11.37 -1.71
C ASP A 186 -8.60 -10.65 -1.17
N TRP A 187 -8.42 -9.77 -0.20
CA TRP A 187 -9.51 -8.99 0.38
C TRP A 187 -10.14 -8.03 -0.64
N LEU A 188 -9.32 -7.28 -1.39
CA LEU A 188 -9.84 -6.37 -2.42
C LEU A 188 -10.48 -7.12 -3.58
N ALA A 189 -9.95 -8.27 -3.97
CA ALA A 189 -10.53 -9.12 -5.00
C ALA A 189 -11.91 -9.66 -4.58
N GLN A 190 -12.05 -10.10 -3.33
CA GLN A 190 -13.34 -10.53 -2.78
C GLN A 190 -14.38 -9.40 -2.73
N LYS A 191 -13.96 -8.16 -2.47
CA LYS A 191 -14.83 -6.96 -2.58
C LYS A 191 -15.16 -6.58 -4.04
N GLY A 192 -14.51 -7.18 -5.03
CA GLY A 192 -14.63 -6.77 -6.44
C GLY A 192 -13.95 -5.43 -6.74
N GLN A 193 -13.05 -4.99 -5.87
CA GLN A 193 -12.39 -3.69 -5.96
C GLN A 193 -10.91 -3.79 -6.35
N LEU A 194 -10.33 -4.98 -6.53
CA LEU A 194 -8.95 -5.09 -7.01
C LEU A 194 -8.85 -4.75 -8.51
N GLY A 195 -8.28 -3.59 -8.82
CA GLY A 195 -8.05 -3.09 -10.17
C GLY A 195 -6.83 -3.69 -10.85
N GLY A 196 -5.76 -3.89 -10.09
CA GLY A 196 -4.43 -4.25 -10.58
C GLY A 196 -3.36 -4.06 -9.51
N THR A 197 -2.18 -4.63 -9.73
CA THR A 197 -1.03 -4.53 -8.82
C THR A 197 0.27 -4.29 -9.55
N PHE A 198 1.04 -3.32 -9.07
CA PHE A 198 2.40 -3.08 -9.52
C PHE A 198 3.37 -3.03 -8.33
N TYR A 199 4.25 -4.01 -8.29
CA TYR A 199 5.24 -4.14 -7.23
C TYR A 199 6.64 -4.06 -7.81
N PHE A 200 7.56 -3.32 -7.17
CA PHE A 200 8.94 -3.26 -7.61
C PHE A 200 9.93 -3.26 -6.45
N GLY A 201 11.11 -3.83 -6.68
CA GLY A 201 12.04 -4.18 -5.60
C GLY A 201 11.43 -5.18 -4.60
N ALA A 202 10.47 -6.00 -5.04
CA ALA A 202 9.59 -6.75 -4.16
C ALA A 202 10.28 -7.97 -3.53
N GLY A 203 10.46 -7.93 -2.20
CA GLY A 203 11.04 -9.03 -1.43
C GLY A 203 10.30 -10.36 -1.57
N HIS A 204 8.97 -10.31 -1.77
CA HIS A 204 8.09 -11.46 -1.90
C HIS A 204 8.00 -12.03 -3.34
N GLN A 205 8.79 -11.52 -4.29
CA GLN A 205 8.79 -12.04 -5.67
C GLN A 205 9.19 -13.51 -5.73
N SER A 206 8.32 -14.37 -6.24
CA SER A 206 8.65 -15.77 -6.49
C SER A 206 9.59 -15.95 -7.68
N PRO A 207 10.48 -16.96 -7.63
CA PRO A 207 11.27 -17.38 -8.79
C PRO A 207 10.36 -17.77 -9.97
N GLY A 208 10.63 -17.21 -11.14
CA GLY A 208 9.93 -17.55 -12.39
C GLY A 208 8.49 -17.04 -12.47
N ASP A 209 8.11 -16.06 -11.64
CA ASP A 209 6.77 -15.49 -11.69
C ASP A 209 6.45 -14.89 -13.08
N PRO A 210 5.38 -15.33 -13.75
CA PRO A 210 5.06 -14.86 -15.10
C PRO A 210 4.66 -13.37 -15.16
N ALA A 211 4.35 -12.74 -14.03
CA ALA A 211 4.10 -11.31 -13.96
C ALA A 211 5.39 -10.48 -13.80
N ALA A 212 6.52 -11.13 -13.51
CA ALA A 212 7.77 -10.45 -13.27
C ALA A 212 8.44 -10.00 -14.58
N VAL A 213 9.00 -8.80 -14.56
CA VAL A 213 9.75 -8.15 -15.62
C VAL A 213 11.16 -7.84 -15.09
N GLY A 214 12.19 -8.05 -15.90
CA GLY A 214 13.59 -7.91 -15.49
C GLY A 214 14.17 -9.19 -14.88
N ALA A 215 14.76 -9.11 -13.70
CA ALA A 215 15.41 -10.26 -13.04
C ALA A 215 14.37 -11.20 -12.38
N THR A 216 14.06 -12.30 -13.07
CA THR A 216 12.97 -13.21 -12.68
C THR A 216 13.44 -14.56 -12.11
N VAL A 217 14.69 -14.95 -12.36
CA VAL A 217 15.14 -16.34 -12.14
C VAL A 217 15.29 -16.69 -10.66
N ASN A 218 15.85 -15.79 -9.84
CA ASN A 218 16.22 -16.11 -8.47
C ASN A 218 15.08 -15.88 -7.47
N GLY A 219 14.18 -14.93 -7.77
CA GLY A 219 13.18 -14.44 -6.84
C GLY A 219 13.78 -13.61 -5.70
N GLY A 220 12.90 -13.05 -4.87
CA GLY A 220 13.28 -12.23 -3.74
C GLY A 220 13.58 -13.01 -2.47
N ILE A 221 14.07 -12.28 -1.47
CA ILE A 221 14.44 -12.79 -0.14
C ILE A 221 13.30 -13.55 0.56
N LEU A 222 12.04 -13.19 0.30
CA LEU A 222 10.83 -13.86 0.80
C LEU A 222 10.12 -14.70 -0.28
N GLY A 223 10.65 -14.75 -1.49
CA GLY A 223 9.98 -15.32 -2.67
C GLY A 223 9.67 -16.81 -2.62
N ARG A 224 10.29 -17.54 -1.68
CA ARG A 224 10.09 -18.98 -1.44
C ARG A 224 9.27 -19.27 -0.18
N LEU A 225 8.88 -18.25 0.55
CA LEU A 225 8.03 -18.38 1.73
C LEU A 225 6.55 -18.37 1.29
N PRO A 226 5.62 -18.86 2.14
CA PRO A 226 4.19 -18.65 1.92
C PRO A 226 3.84 -17.17 1.79
N SER A 227 2.75 -16.88 1.10
CA SER A 227 2.32 -15.50 0.79
C SER A 227 3.32 -14.76 -0.11
N ASN A 228 4.04 -15.50 -0.94
CA ASN A 228 4.84 -14.94 -2.02
C ASN A 228 3.93 -14.41 -3.15
N SER A 229 4.55 -13.84 -4.17
CA SER A 229 3.82 -13.19 -5.26
C SER A 229 2.93 -14.11 -6.09
N LEU A 230 3.20 -15.42 -6.13
CA LEU A 230 2.31 -16.39 -6.76
C LEU A 230 1.11 -16.71 -5.87
N ASP A 231 1.33 -16.82 -4.56
CA ASP A 231 0.28 -17.13 -3.57
C ASP A 231 -0.72 -15.98 -3.43
N THR A 232 -0.26 -14.73 -3.50
CA THR A 232 -1.09 -13.52 -3.35
C THR A 232 -1.80 -13.09 -4.63
N ALA A 233 -1.43 -13.63 -5.79
CA ALA A 233 -1.94 -13.16 -7.07
C ALA A 233 -3.47 -13.28 -7.18
N ARG A 234 -4.19 -12.16 -7.31
CA ARG A 234 -5.67 -12.14 -7.42
C ARG A 234 -6.22 -11.31 -8.58
N THR A 235 -5.35 -10.82 -9.45
CA THR A 235 -5.75 -10.06 -10.65
C THR A 235 -4.87 -10.42 -11.86
N PRO A 236 -5.42 -10.46 -13.09
CA PRO A 236 -4.62 -10.58 -14.30
C PRO A 236 -3.79 -9.32 -14.59
N ASN A 237 -4.24 -8.16 -14.09
CA ASN A 237 -3.53 -6.88 -14.21
C ASN A 237 -2.46 -6.77 -13.12
N ARG A 238 -1.48 -7.68 -13.15
CA ARG A 238 -0.38 -7.71 -12.19
C ARG A 238 0.97 -7.61 -12.89
N MET A 239 1.88 -6.88 -12.27
CA MET A 239 3.27 -6.77 -12.70
C MET A 239 4.19 -6.67 -11.50
N ILE A 240 5.34 -7.32 -11.62
CA ILE A 240 6.43 -7.20 -10.66
C ILE A 240 7.67 -6.77 -11.42
N TYR A 241 8.38 -5.74 -10.98
CA TYR A 241 9.58 -5.27 -11.66
C TYR A 241 10.80 -5.40 -10.75
N CYS A 242 11.83 -6.08 -11.26
CA CYS A 242 13.08 -6.28 -10.55
C CYS A 242 14.27 -5.88 -11.41
N ILE A 243 15.03 -4.88 -10.96
CA ILE A 243 16.32 -4.52 -11.56
C ILE A 243 17.32 -5.65 -11.23
N PRO A 244 18.13 -6.13 -12.19
CA PRO A 244 19.16 -7.12 -11.93
C PRO A 244 20.09 -6.73 -10.77
N HIS A 245 20.44 -7.72 -9.94
CA HIS A 245 21.27 -7.53 -8.75
C HIS A 245 20.64 -6.70 -7.62
N ASP A 246 19.33 -6.45 -7.67
CA ASP A 246 18.60 -5.98 -6.50
C ASP A 246 18.49 -7.10 -5.46
N PHE A 247 19.15 -6.93 -4.31
CA PHE A 247 19.15 -7.92 -3.23
C PHE A 247 17.75 -8.25 -2.70
N ALA A 248 16.76 -7.36 -2.84
CA ALA A 248 15.41 -7.64 -2.34
C ALA A 248 14.68 -8.64 -3.23
N CYS A 249 14.69 -8.46 -4.55
CA CYS A 249 13.87 -9.22 -5.52
C CYS A 249 14.66 -10.18 -6.43
N ASP A 250 15.99 -10.11 -6.42
CA ASP A 250 16.93 -10.97 -7.14
C ASP A 250 18.00 -11.53 -6.18
N PHE A 251 17.53 -12.25 -5.16
CA PHE A 251 18.32 -12.61 -3.98
C PHE A 251 19.42 -13.63 -4.31
N THR A 252 20.66 -13.14 -4.42
CA THR A 252 21.89 -13.91 -4.70
C THR A 252 23.08 -13.34 -3.91
N PRO A 253 24.18 -14.11 -3.72
CA PRO A 253 25.39 -13.58 -3.08
C PRO A 253 25.95 -12.33 -3.76
N THR A 254 25.89 -12.29 -5.08
CA THR A 254 26.32 -11.14 -5.86
C THR A 254 25.40 -9.93 -5.63
N ALA A 255 24.08 -10.11 -5.66
CA ALA A 255 23.13 -9.02 -5.41
C ALA A 255 23.28 -8.43 -4.01
N VAL A 256 23.48 -9.27 -2.99
CA VAL A 256 23.76 -8.82 -1.62
C VAL A 256 25.05 -8.00 -1.59
N GLN A 257 26.14 -8.51 -2.19
CA GLN A 257 27.42 -7.79 -2.20
C GLN A 257 27.30 -6.43 -2.90
N VAL A 258 26.61 -6.37 -4.06
CA VAL A 258 26.34 -5.11 -4.77
C VAL A 258 25.55 -4.15 -3.89
N GLY A 259 24.53 -4.64 -3.17
CA GLY A 259 23.75 -3.83 -2.24
C GLY A 259 24.61 -3.24 -1.10
N LEU A 260 25.56 -4.02 -0.58
CA LEU A 260 26.51 -3.55 0.44
C LEU A 260 27.51 -2.53 -0.11
N ASP A 261 28.00 -2.74 -1.33
CA ASP A 261 29.02 -1.89 -1.96
C ASP A 261 28.45 -0.54 -2.43
N GLU A 262 27.25 -0.55 -3.01
CA GLU A 262 26.65 0.63 -3.66
C GLU A 262 25.64 1.37 -2.75
N GLY A 263 25.11 0.71 -1.71
CA GLY A 263 24.19 1.30 -0.75
C GLY A 263 23.02 2.03 -1.42
N THR A 264 22.87 3.32 -1.13
CA THR A 264 21.78 4.18 -1.65
C THR A 264 21.86 4.48 -3.15
N GLN A 265 22.94 4.08 -3.82
CA GLN A 265 23.08 4.17 -5.28
C GLN A 265 22.83 2.83 -5.98
N GLY A 266 22.66 1.76 -5.21
CA GLY A 266 22.52 0.41 -5.72
C GLY A 266 21.22 0.16 -6.48
N PRO A 267 21.10 -1.01 -7.15
CA PRO A 267 19.91 -1.42 -7.90
C PRO A 267 18.60 -1.29 -7.12
N HIS A 268 18.61 -1.58 -5.82
CA HIS A 268 17.41 -1.49 -4.99
C HIS A 268 16.87 -0.06 -4.86
N ALA A 269 17.75 0.94 -4.72
CA ALA A 269 17.35 2.31 -4.41
C ALA A 269 16.97 3.13 -5.65
N ARG A 270 17.37 2.70 -6.85
CA ARG A 270 17.37 3.55 -8.05
C ARG A 270 16.14 3.43 -8.96
N TYR A 271 15.15 2.58 -8.62
CA TYR A 271 13.95 2.40 -9.44
C TYR A 271 13.33 3.74 -9.84
N PHE A 272 13.23 3.95 -11.16
CA PHE A 272 12.63 5.13 -11.80
C PHE A 272 13.28 6.48 -11.50
N LEU A 273 14.40 6.53 -10.79
CA LEU A 273 15.14 7.78 -10.60
C LEU A 273 15.90 8.18 -11.87
N HIS A 274 16.31 7.19 -12.66
CA HIS A 274 16.93 7.34 -13.97
C HIS A 274 16.31 6.37 -14.98
N PRO A 275 15.03 6.55 -15.35
CA PRO A 275 14.28 5.54 -16.10
C PRO A 275 14.82 5.29 -17.52
N ASP A 276 15.54 6.24 -18.12
CA ASP A 276 16.16 6.07 -19.43
C ASP A 276 17.37 5.14 -19.42
N THR A 277 17.96 4.91 -18.24
CA THR A 277 19.11 4.02 -18.07
C THR A 277 18.73 2.66 -17.48
N GLU A 278 17.51 2.53 -16.95
CA GLU A 278 17.04 1.27 -16.39
C GLU A 278 16.31 0.41 -17.45
N PRO A 279 16.78 -0.82 -17.70
CA PRO A 279 16.10 -1.73 -18.60
C PRO A 279 14.65 -1.95 -18.17
N HIS A 280 13.72 -1.98 -19.12
CA HIS A 280 12.29 -2.23 -18.89
C HIS A 280 11.49 -1.11 -18.20
N SER A 281 12.08 0.01 -17.75
CA SER A 281 11.28 1.12 -17.19
C SER A 281 10.18 1.61 -18.14
N ALA A 282 10.49 1.72 -19.42
CA ALA A 282 9.52 2.03 -20.48
C ALA A 282 8.42 0.95 -20.62
N GLU A 283 8.82 -0.33 -20.66
CA GLU A 283 7.90 -1.47 -20.80
C GLU A 283 6.88 -1.53 -19.66
N VAL A 284 7.35 -1.36 -18.42
CA VAL A 284 6.49 -1.42 -17.25
C VAL A 284 5.55 -0.21 -17.18
N ALA A 285 6.02 0.99 -17.57
CA ALA A 285 5.17 2.17 -17.68
C ALA A 285 4.07 1.98 -18.74
N ASP A 286 4.42 1.50 -19.93
CA ASP A 286 3.46 1.26 -21.02
C ASP A 286 2.42 0.21 -20.61
N ARG A 287 2.84 -0.87 -19.93
CA ARG A 287 1.94 -1.90 -19.41
C ARG A 287 1.02 -1.35 -18.33
N PHE A 288 1.53 -0.53 -17.41
CA PHE A 288 0.72 0.12 -16.38
C PHE A 288 -0.34 1.04 -16.99
N SER A 289 0.02 1.85 -17.99
CA SER A 289 -0.93 2.72 -18.68
C SER A 289 -2.10 1.95 -19.30
N SER A 290 -1.85 0.73 -19.82
CA SER A 290 -2.90 -0.11 -20.39
C SER A 290 -3.97 -0.60 -19.40
N TRP A 291 -3.74 -0.46 -18.08
CA TRP A 291 -4.72 -0.83 -17.06
C TRP A 291 -5.71 0.28 -16.74
N LEU A 292 -5.36 1.51 -17.09
CA LEU A 292 -6.07 2.74 -16.69
C LEU A 292 -6.92 3.34 -17.82
N GLY A 293 -6.71 2.88 -19.06
CA GLY A 293 -7.48 3.27 -20.26
C GLY A 293 -8.60 2.33 -20.63
#